data_AF-A0A3C0VG21-F1
#
_entry.id   AF-A0A3C0VG21-F1
#
_cell.length_a   1.000
_cell.length_b   1.000
_cell.length_c   1.000
_cell.angle_alpha   90.00
_cell.angle_beta   90.00
_cell.angle_gamma   90.00
#
_symmetry.space_group_name_H-M   'P 1'
#
loop_
_entity.id
_entity.type
_entity.pdbx_description
1 polymer ?
#
loop_
_entity_poly.entity_id
_entity_poly.type
_entity_poly.pdbx_seq_one_letter_code
_entity_poly.pdbx_strand_id
1 'polypeptide(L)' 'MSVLRHLFGGGRAPSCAKSADANDDGTLDIADAVAMLAYLFSGGNVLPQPFTACGADATIDALDCAAYAPCE' A
#
# COMPACT_ATOMS: atom_id res chain seq x y z
N MET A 1 7.98 -4.15 3.85
CA MET A 1 7.32 -4.73 2.66
C MET A 1 6.49 -5.95 3.02
N SER A 2 5.31 -5.73 3.59
CA SER A 2 4.37 -6.80 3.98
C SER A 2 3.60 -7.35 2.78
N VAL A 3 3.33 -6.50 1.79
CA VAL A 3 2.41 -6.75 0.67
C VAL A 3 2.82 -7.95 -0.19
N LEU A 4 4.05 -7.98 -0.72
CA LEU A 4 4.52 -9.10 -1.55
C LEU A 4 4.47 -10.45 -0.83
N ARG A 5 4.81 -10.47 0.47
CA ARG A 5 4.71 -11.71 1.26
C ARG A 5 3.26 -12.11 1.48
N HIS A 6 2.37 -11.16 1.71
CA HIS A 6 0.95 -11.43 1.86
C HIS A 6 0.32 -11.99 0.57
N LEU A 7 0.59 -11.34 -0.56
CA LEU A 7 0.00 -11.69 -1.86
C LEU A 7 0.54 -12.99 -2.45
N PHE A 8 1.84 -13.25 -2.31
CA PHE A 8 2.50 -14.37 -3.02
C PHE A 8 3.09 -15.45 -2.10
N GLY A 9 3.38 -15.10 -0.85
CA GLY A 9 4.13 -15.96 0.07
C GLY A 9 3.29 -16.58 1.19
N GLY A 10 1.96 -16.40 1.19
CA GLY A 10 1.09 -16.83 2.29
C GLY A 10 1.39 -16.10 3.61
N GLY A 11 2.03 -14.93 3.54
CA GLY A 11 2.30 -14.10 4.69
C GLY A 11 1.02 -13.53 5.30
N ARG A 12 1.10 -13.13 6.57
CA ARG A 12 -0.02 -12.47 7.27
C ARG A 12 -0.42 -11.19 6.54
N ALA A 13 -1.72 -10.92 6.55
CA ALA A 13 -2.28 -9.65 6.06
C ALA A 13 -1.61 -8.45 6.75
N PRO A 14 -1.42 -7.32 6.03
CA PRO A 14 -0.93 -6.09 6.62
C PRO A 14 -1.90 -5.61 7.72
N SER A 15 -1.37 -4.94 8.74
CA SER A 15 -2.21 -4.38 9.82
C SER A 15 -3.04 -3.17 9.36
N CYS A 16 -2.66 -2.57 8.24
CA CYS A 16 -3.35 -1.46 7.60
C CYS A 16 -3.44 -1.77 6.12
N ALA A 17 -4.64 -2.15 5.65
CA ALA A 17 -4.86 -2.54 4.27
C ALA A 17 -4.73 -1.32 3.34
N LYS A 18 -5.20 -0.14 3.76
CA LYS A 18 -4.98 1.11 3.01
C LYS A 18 -3.51 1.43 2.77
N SER A 19 -2.63 1.20 3.75
CA SER A 19 -1.19 1.40 3.54
C SER A 19 -0.54 0.39 2.59
N ALA A 20 -1.26 -0.68 2.24
CA ALA A 20 -0.82 -1.73 1.34
C ALA A 20 -1.42 -1.62 -0.06
N ASP A 21 -2.48 -0.82 -0.22
CA ASP A 21 -3.08 -0.40 -1.49
C ASP A 21 -2.20 0.68 -2.11
N ALA A 22 -1.23 0.26 -2.92
CA ALA A 22 -0.19 1.13 -3.44
C ALA A 22 -0.61 1.84 -4.74
N ASN A 23 -1.63 1.34 -5.43
CA ASN A 23 -2.22 2.02 -6.57
C ASN A 23 -3.50 2.82 -6.22
N ASP A 24 -3.95 2.77 -4.96
CA ASP A 24 -5.07 3.54 -4.39
C ASP A 24 -6.39 3.28 -5.14
N ASP A 25 -6.65 2.01 -5.44
CA ASP A 25 -7.86 1.58 -6.17
C ASP A 25 -8.95 0.95 -5.27
N GLY A 26 -8.69 0.87 -3.96
CA GLY A 26 -9.58 0.29 -2.97
C GLY A 26 -9.54 -1.24 -2.90
N THR A 27 -8.57 -1.88 -3.57
CA THR A 27 -8.40 -3.34 -3.61
C THR A 27 -6.96 -3.72 -3.29
N LEU A 28 -6.78 -4.68 -2.38
CA LEU A 28 -5.46 -5.23 -2.09
C LEU A 28 -5.17 -6.46 -2.97
N ASP A 29 -4.45 -6.27 -4.07
CA ASP A 29 -4.13 -7.32 -5.04
C ASP A 29 -2.76 -7.18 -5.74
N ILE A 30 -2.54 -7.90 -6.85
CA ILE A 30 -1.27 -7.88 -7.58
C ILE A 30 -0.92 -6.50 -8.16
N ALA A 31 -1.89 -5.64 -8.45
CA ALA A 31 -1.66 -4.31 -8.99
C ALA A 31 -0.84 -3.45 -8.01
N ASP A 32 -1.02 -3.62 -6.70
CA ASP A 32 -0.22 -2.95 -5.66
C ASP A 32 1.25 -3.32 -5.74
N ALA A 33 1.51 -4.63 -5.86
CA ALA A 33 2.86 -5.17 -6.03
C ALA A 33 3.51 -4.59 -7.28
N VAL A 34 2.78 -4.53 -8.39
CA VAL A 34 3.25 -3.96 -9.65
C VAL A 34 3.57 -2.47 -9.49
N ALA A 35 2.69 -1.69 -8.85
CA ALA A 35 2.88 -0.27 -8.64
C ALA A 35 4.15 0.02 -7.81
N MET A 36 4.34 -0.69 -6.70
CA MET A 36 5.56 -0.56 -5.88
C MET A 36 6.83 -0.93 -6.67
N LEU A 37 6.81 -2.05 -7.40
CA LEU A 37 7.99 -2.49 -8.17
C LEU A 37 8.30 -1.55 -9.33
N ALA A 38 7.29 -1.01 -10.00
CA ALA A 38 7.45 -0.03 -11.06
C ALA A 38 8.10 1.27 -10.52
N TYR A 39 7.65 1.77 -9.36
CA TYR A 39 8.30 2.90 -8.69
C TYR A 39 9.76 2.60 -8.36
N LEU A 40 10.04 1.45 -7.76
CA LEU A 40 11.39 1.09 -7.29
C LEU A 40 12.41 0.83 -8.41
N PHE A 41 11.98 0.23 -9.52
CA PHE A 41 12.91 -0.34 -10.51
C PHE A 41 12.76 0.22 -11.92
N SER A 42 11.63 0.85 -12.23
CA SER A 42 11.37 1.37 -13.58
C SER A 42 11.35 2.89 -13.64
N GLY A 43 11.62 3.59 -12.53
CA GLY A 43 11.41 5.03 -12.42
C GLY A 43 9.95 5.41 -12.66
N GLY A 44 9.03 4.51 -12.27
CA GLY A 44 7.59 4.65 -12.49
C GLY A 44 6.98 5.88 -11.81
N ASN A 45 5.70 6.12 -12.11
CA ASN A 45 4.96 7.25 -11.58
C ASN A 45 5.05 7.34 -10.04
N VAL A 46 5.00 8.57 -9.55
CA VAL A 46 4.85 8.91 -8.12
C VAL A 46 3.61 8.18 -7.58
N LEU A 47 3.76 7.45 -6.46
CA LEU A 47 2.62 6.78 -5.83
C LEU A 47 1.62 7.81 -5.27
N PRO A 48 0.33 7.43 -5.12
CA PRO A 48 -0.69 8.27 -4.50
C PRO A 48 -0.29 8.75 -3.10
N GLN A 49 -0.77 9.92 -2.69
CA GLN A 49 -0.52 10.43 -1.34
C GLN A 49 -1.27 9.57 -0.32
N PRO A 50 -0.71 9.30 0.87
CA PRO A 50 0.54 9.84 1.42
C PRO A 50 1.78 9.10 0.89
N PHE A 51 2.64 9.83 0.17
CA PHE A 51 3.84 9.29 -0.45
C PHE A 51 5.03 10.22 -0.19
N THR A 52 6.16 9.65 0.22
CA THR A 52 7.38 10.31 0.74
C THR A 52 7.29 10.97 2.11
N ALA A 53 6.08 11.23 2.60
CA ALA A 53 5.81 11.62 3.97
C ALA A 53 4.75 10.69 4.58
N CYS A 54 4.82 10.50 5.89
CA CYS A 54 3.74 9.83 6.61
C CYS A 54 2.50 10.73 6.59
N GLY A 55 1.33 10.13 6.39
CA GLY A 55 0.05 10.83 6.45
C GLY A 55 -1.10 9.83 6.54
N ALA A 56 -2.30 10.36 6.75
CA ALA A 56 -3.52 9.59 6.55
C ALA A 56 -3.79 9.46 5.05
N ASP A 57 -4.20 8.28 4.63
CA ASP A 57 -4.85 8.09 3.34
C ASP A 57 -6.30 8.62 3.43
N ALA A 58 -6.62 9.57 2.55
CA ALA A 58 -7.90 10.28 2.51
C ALA A 58 -8.90 9.65 1.53
N THR A 59 -8.49 8.66 0.75
CA THR A 59 -9.37 7.95 -0.17
C THR A 59 -10.47 7.24 0.61
N ILE A 60 -11.71 7.31 0.13
CA ILE A 60 -12.85 6.64 0.75
C ILE A 60 -13.14 5.38 -0.04
N ASP A 61 -12.85 4.23 0.56
CA ASP A 61 -13.00 2.91 -0.05
C ASP A 61 -13.38 1.87 1.03
N ALA A 62 -13.38 0.60 0.64
CA ALA A 62 -13.75 -0.52 1.51
C ALA A 62 -12.58 -1.01 2.39
N LEU A 63 -11.36 -0.51 2.19
CA LEU A 63 -10.19 -0.91 2.97
C LEU A 63 -10.11 -0.09 4.25
N ASP A 64 -9.65 -0.75 5.32
CA ASP A 64 -9.47 -0.14 6.62
C ASP A 64 -8.05 -0.29 7.15
N CYS A 65 -7.82 0.31 8.32
CA CYS A 65 -6.60 0.11 9.07
C CYS A 65 -6.89 -0.29 10.50
N ALA A 66 -6.67 -1.57 10.80
CA ALA A 66 -6.79 -2.10 12.15
C ALA A 66 -5.71 -1.52 13.08
N ALA A 67 -4.48 -1.32 12.58
CA ALA A 67 -3.42 -0.66 13.32
C ALA A 67 -2.35 -0.05 12.39
N TYR A 68 -1.93 1.18 12.72
CA TYR A 68 -0.82 1.89 12.09
C TYR A 68 -0.05 2.69 13.15
N ALA A 69 1.25 2.91 12.92
CA ALA A 69 2.03 3.82 13.74
C ALA A 69 1.66 5.27 13.39
N PRO A 70 1.53 6.18 14.38
CA PRO A 70 1.28 7.58 14.10
C PRO A 70 2.47 8.20 13.36
N CYS A 71 2.18 9.23 12.57
CA CYS A 71 3.22 10.08 11.99
C CYS A 71 3.85 10.93 13.08
N GLU A 72 5.19 11.04 13.09
CA GLU A 72 5.94 11.95 13.97
C GLU A 72 6.19 13.30 13.31
#